data_AF-A0A1B3JGP3-F1
#
_entry.id   AF-A0A1B3JGP3-F1
#
_cell.length_a   1.000
_cell.length_b   1.000
_cell.length_c   1.000
_cell.angle_alpha   90.00
_cell.angle_beta   90.00
_cell.angle_gamma   90.00
#
_symmetry.space_group_name_H-M   'P 1'
#
loop_
_entity.id
_entity.type
_entity.pdbx_description
1 polymer ?
#
loop_
_entity_poly.entity_id
_entity_poly.type
_entity_poly.pdbx_seq_one_letter_code
_entity_poly.pdbx_strand_id
1 'polypeptide(L)' 'MFNLFQSPIEKSSLSAWSKLTDDIAKVAILAMPVILYSEHSLAFKGMNIAFLIAIAYFCLVIGRFFRQLSEDR' A
#
# COMPACT_ATOMS: atom_id res chain seq x y z
N MET A 1 8.69 26.47 25.31
CA MET A 1 8.93 25.22 24.55
C MET A 1 7.60 24.50 24.41
N PHE A 2 6.79 24.88 23.41
CA PHE A 2 5.49 24.24 23.15
C PHE A 2 5.39 23.91 21.66
N ASN A 3 6.15 22.89 21.25
CA ASN A 3 6.14 22.36 19.89
C ASN A 3 5.25 21.11 19.74
N LEU A 4 4.35 20.89 20.70
CA LEU A 4 3.45 19.73 20.78
C LEU A 4 2.41 19.65 19.64
N PHE A 5 2.33 20.67 18.79
CA PHE A 5 1.44 20.71 17.61
C PHE A 5 2.19 20.78 16.29
N GLN A 6 3.54 20.72 16.27
CA GLN A 6 4.23 20.44 15.01
C GLN A 6 3.93 18.98 14.66
N SER A 7 3.08 18.79 13.65
CA SER A 7 2.78 17.51 13.04
C SER A 7 4.07 16.67 12.94
N PRO A 8 4.17 15.52 13.64
CA PRO A 8 5.39 14.70 13.75
C PRO A 8 5.62 13.89 12.47
N ILE A 9 5.25 14.47 11.33
CA ILE A 9 5.37 13.89 10.01
C ILE A 9 6.60 14.56 9.40
N GLU A 10 7.77 14.00 9.72
CA GLU A 10 8.99 14.31 9.00
C GLU A 10 8.88 13.81 7.56
N LYS A 11 9.47 14.54 6.61
CA LYS A 11 9.56 14.12 5.20
C LYS A 11 10.17 12.71 5.07
N SER A 12 11.10 12.37 5.97
CA SER A 12 11.68 11.03 6.09
C SER A 12 10.62 9.96 6.37
N SER A 13 9.69 10.22 7.29
CA SER A 13 8.58 9.31 7.60
C SER A 13 7.63 9.15 6.41
N LEU A 14 7.29 10.22 5.69
CA LEU A 14 6.44 10.14 4.49
C LEU A 14 7.07 9.30 3.38
N SER A 15 8.38 9.47 3.17
CA SER A 15 9.15 8.65 2.23
C SER A 15 9.17 7.17 2.63
N ALA A 16 9.32 6.88 3.93
CA ALA A 16 9.25 5.51 4.46
C ALA A 16 7.85 4.90 4.25
N TRP A 17 6.77 5.65 4.52
CA TRP A 17 5.40 5.21 4.27
C TRP A 17 5.14 4.94 2.79
N SER A 18 5.63 5.81 1.90
CA SER A 18 5.53 5.59 0.45
C SER A 18 6.23 4.29 0.02
N LYS A 19 7.44 4.01 0.53
CA LYS A 19 8.17 2.76 0.22
C LYS A 19 7.46 1.53 0.77
N LEU A 20 7.02 1.57 2.02
CA LEU A 20 6.30 0.47 2.66
C LEU A 20 5.02 0.12 1.89
N THR A 21 4.32 1.15 1.41
CA THR A 21 3.09 0.99 0.66
C THR A 21 3.34 0.42 -0.75
N ASP A 22 4.45 0.80 -1.39
CA ASP A 22 4.91 0.20 -2.65
C ASP A 22 5.31 -1.28 -2.47
N ASP A 23 5.96 -1.62 -1.35
CA ASP A 23 6.34 -3.00 -1.03
C ASP A 23 5.12 -3.88 -0.73
N ILE A 24 4.10 -3.37 -0.03
CA ILE A 24 2.82 -4.07 0.16
C ILE A 24 2.16 -4.37 -1.19
N ALA A 25 2.15 -3.41 -2.12
CA ALA A 25 1.59 -3.62 -3.45
C ALA A 25 2.34 -4.72 -4.22
N LYS A 26 3.68 -4.76 -4.14
CA LYS A 26 4.49 -5.85 -4.75
C LYS A 26 4.18 -7.20 -4.13
N VAL A 27 4.07 -7.28 -2.80
CA VAL A 27 3.70 -8.52 -2.09
C VAL A 27 2.31 -8.99 -2.50
N ALA A 28 1.36 -8.07 -2.65
CA ALA A 28 0.00 -8.41 -3.10
C ALA A 28 -0.01 -8.99 -4.53
N ILE A 29 0.83 -8.46 -5.44
CA ILE A 29 0.99 -9.01 -6.79
C ILE A 29 1.64 -10.40 -6.73
N LEU A 30 2.66 -10.59 -5.89
CA LEU A 30 3.32 -11.89 -5.69
C LEU A 30 2.39 -12.97 -5.10
N ALA A 31 1.32 -12.57 -4.40
CA ALA A 31 0.32 -13.50 -3.85
C ALA A 31 -0.66 -14.02 -4.91
N MET A 32 -0.82 -13.35 -6.07
CA MET A 32 -1.78 -13.76 -7.10
C MET A 32 -1.50 -15.16 -7.67
N PRO A 33 -0.27 -15.54 -8.04
CA PRO A 33 0.05 -16.90 -8.47
C PRO A 33 -0.24 -17.95 -7.39
N VAL A 34 0.08 -17.63 -6.13
CA VAL A 34 -0.15 -18.54 -4.98
C VAL A 34 -1.64 -18.87 -4.85
N ILE A 35 -2.51 -17.88 -5.02
CA ILE A 35 -3.97 -18.08 -4.98
C ILE A 35 -4.47 -18.81 -6.23
N LEU A 36 -3.93 -18.52 -7.42
CA LEU A 36 -4.30 -19.19 -8.66
C LEU A 36 -4.04 -20.70 -8.61
N TYR A 37 -2.88 -21.10 -8.08
CA TYR A 37 -2.47 -22.51 -7.95
C TYR A 37 -3.07 -23.24 -6.74
N SER A 38 -3.78 -22.53 -5.84
CA SER A 38 -4.44 -23.17 -4.69
C SER A 38 -5.58 -24.12 -5.10
N GLU A 39 -5.93 -25.09 -4.26
CA GLU A 39 -7.04 -26.04 -4.52
C GLU A 39 -8.44 -25.44 -4.24
N HIS A 40 -8.53 -24.12 -4.01
CA HIS A 40 -9.80 -23.45 -3.66
C HIS A 40 -10.76 -23.32 -4.85
N SER A 41 -12.05 -23.11 -4.54
CA SER A 41 -13.08 -22.89 -5.55
C SER A 41 -12.81 -21.63 -6.40
N LEU A 42 -13.23 -21.65 -7.68
CA LEU A 42 -13.01 -20.55 -8.63
C LEU A 42 -13.56 -19.21 -8.12
N ALA A 43 -14.73 -19.22 -7.47
CA ALA A 43 -15.33 -18.03 -6.87
C ALA A 43 -14.47 -17.45 -5.74
N PHE A 44 -13.91 -18.31 -4.88
CA PHE A 44 -13.02 -17.89 -3.80
C PHE A 44 -11.72 -17.29 -4.34
N LYS A 45 -11.15 -17.87 -5.39
CA LYS A 45 -9.97 -17.33 -6.08
C LYS A 45 -10.24 -15.96 -6.68
N GLY A 46 -11.34 -15.82 -7.41
CA GLY A 46 -11.73 -14.55 -8.06
C GLY A 46 -11.93 -13.43 -7.04
N MET A 47 -12.60 -13.71 -5.92
CA MET A 47 -12.81 -12.75 -4.85
C MET A 47 -11.48 -12.30 -4.20
N ASN A 48 -10.58 -13.24 -3.91
CA ASN A 48 -9.29 -12.92 -3.30
C ASN A 48 -8.38 -12.11 -4.25
N ILE A 49 -8.36 -12.45 -5.54
CA ILE A 49 -7.59 -11.69 -6.54
C ILE A 49 -8.16 -10.26 -6.67
N ALA A 50 -9.50 -10.12 -6.73
CA ALA A 50 -10.13 -8.79 -6.78
C ALA A 50 -9.79 -7.95 -5.53
N PHE A 51 -9.81 -8.57 -4.35
CA PHE A 51 -9.45 -7.89 -3.10
C PHE A 51 -7.98 -7.48 -3.06
N LEU A 52 -7.07 -8.35 -3.54
CA LEU A 52 -5.64 -8.02 -3.66
C LEU A 52 -5.39 -6.87 -4.63
N ILE A 53 -6.08 -6.83 -5.78
CA ILE A 53 -5.99 -5.72 -6.73
C ILE A 53 -6.49 -4.42 -6.08
N ALA A 54 -7.60 -4.46 -5.35
CA ALA A 54 -8.14 -3.30 -4.66
C ALA A 54 -7.17 -2.76 -3.60
N ILE A 55 -6.57 -3.64 -2.79
CA ILE A 55 -5.57 -3.25 -1.79
C ILE A 55 -4.32 -2.69 -2.45
N ALA A 56 -3.81 -3.34 -3.51
CA ALA A 56 -2.64 -2.87 -4.24
C ALA A 56 -2.88 -1.48 -4.85
N TYR A 57 -4.06 -1.25 -5.44
CA TYR A 57 -4.43 0.05 -5.97
C TYR A 57 -4.51 1.12 -4.88
N PHE A 58 -5.18 0.82 -3.76
CA PHE A 58 -5.31 1.74 -2.63
C PHE A 58 -3.94 2.10 -2.05
N CYS A 59 -3.04 1.11 -1.93
CA CYS A 59 -1.65 1.32 -1.56
C CYS A 59 -0.96 2.27 -2.55
N LEU A 60 -1.00 2.01 -3.85
CA LEU A 60 -0.36 2.88 -4.84
C LEU A 60 -0.88 4.32 -4.80
N VAL A 61 -2.19 4.52 -4.57
CA VAL A 61 -2.80 5.85 -4.43
C VAL A 61 -2.29 6.55 -3.16
N ILE A 62 -2.26 5.85 -2.02
CA ILE A 62 -1.74 6.39 -0.75
C ILE A 62 -0.25 6.72 -0.88
N GLY A 63 0.54 5.87 -1.50
CA GLY A 63 1.97 6.11 -1.74
C GLY A 63 2.19 7.38 -2.58
N ARG A 64 1.39 7.58 -3.64
CA ARG A 64 1.41 8.81 -4.43
C ARG A 64 1.01 10.04 -3.60
N PHE A 65 -0.02 9.91 -2.78
CA PHE A 65 -0.48 10.99 -1.90
C PHE A 65 0.61 11.39 -0.90
N PHE A 66 1.27 10.43 -0.25
CA PHE A 66 2.38 10.70 0.65
C PHE A 66 3.58 11.35 -0.04
N ARG A 67 3.85 10.96 -1.30
CA ARG A 67 4.95 11.56 -2.09
C ARG A 67 4.67 13.02 -2.43
N GLN A 68 3.44 13.32 -2.89
CA GLN A 68 3.00 14.69 -3.15
C GLN A 68 3.03 15.55 -1.88
N LEU A 69 2.55 15.02 -0.76
CA LEU A 69 2.57 15.71 0.53
C LEU A 69 4.00 16.00 1.03
N SER A 70 4.97 15.17 0.65
CA SER A 70 6.39 15.39 0.97
C SER A 70 7.08 16.42 0.06
N GLU A 71 6.59 16.62 -1.16
CA GLU A 71 7.10 17.59 -2.13
C GLU A 71 6.50 19.00 -1.90
N ASP A 72 5.24 19.09 -1.46
CA ASP A 72 4.53 20.36 -1.17
C ASP A 72 4.91 21.00 0.18
N ARG A 73 5.45 20.23 1.12
CA ARG A 73 5.93 20.72 2.43
C ARG A 73 7.44 20.99 2.40
#